data_AF-A0A6H9V9B8-F1
#
_entry.id   AF-A0A6H9V9B8-F1
#
_cell.length_a   1.000
_cell.length_b   1.000
_cell.length_c   1.000
_cell.angle_alpha   90.00
_cell.angle_beta   90.00
_cell.angle_gamma   90.00
#
_symmetry.space_group_name_H-M   'P 1'
#
loop_
_entity.id
_entity.type
_entity.pdbx_description
1 polymer ?
#
loop_
_entity_poly.entity_id
_entity_poly.type
_entity_poly.pdbx_seq_one_letter_code
_entity_poly.pdbx_strand_id
1 'polypeptide(L)'
;MIDFNGSPQSASVAGDRTHDFRLPLDRTTIPPKTLAALEAVQDAVRATAGARGAKAQQEASDALRDAVGDLYDRASSTSRADRQHHEEGYAYAAAKFKRALGDVEAAVQAMADHAQQADNPSGVGFKPDARDRSTTTVQLHLLADALKNMPTAPELA
;
A
#
# COMPACT_ATOMS: atom_id res chain seq x y z
N MET A 1 13.95 3.72 -27.59
CA MET A 1 13.80 3.25 -26.20
C MET A 1 13.19 4.39 -25.40
N ILE A 2 12.21 4.11 -24.54
CA ILE A 2 11.59 5.14 -23.68
C ILE A 2 12.59 5.53 -22.58
N ASP A 3 12.86 6.83 -22.43
CA ASP A 3 13.67 7.33 -21.32
C ASP A 3 12.82 7.48 -20.05
N PHE A 4 13.08 6.63 -19.05
CA PHE A 4 12.43 6.65 -17.74
C PHE A 4 13.21 7.53 -16.77
N ASN A 5 13.24 8.83 -17.03
CA ASN A 5 13.96 9.82 -16.21
C ASN A 5 13.00 10.82 -15.52
N GLY A 6 11.70 10.49 -15.45
CA GLY A 6 10.69 11.41 -14.95
C GLY A 6 10.24 12.48 -15.96
N SER A 7 10.75 12.44 -17.20
CA SER A 7 10.37 13.42 -18.22
C SER A 7 8.90 13.27 -18.62
N PRO A 8 8.20 14.39 -18.83
CA PRO A 8 6.88 14.36 -19.42
C PRO A 8 6.96 13.84 -20.86
N GLN A 9 6.12 12.86 -21.17
CA GLN A 9 5.84 12.39 -22.52
C GLN A 9 4.52 13.02 -22.96
N SER A 10 4.43 13.41 -24.23
CA SER A 10 3.21 13.99 -24.78
C SER A 10 2.83 13.32 -26.10
N ALA A 11 1.54 13.11 -26.30
CA ALA A 11 0.97 12.66 -27.56
C ALA A 11 -0.10 13.66 -28.02
N SER A 12 0.06 14.20 -29.22
CA SER A 12 -0.93 15.09 -29.83
C SER A 12 -1.70 14.31 -30.89
N VAL A 13 -2.99 14.09 -30.63
CA VAL A 13 -3.91 13.45 -31.58
C VAL A 13 -4.55 14.56 -32.42
N ALA A 14 -4.57 14.39 -33.74
CA ALA A 14 -5.14 15.41 -34.62
C ALA A 14 -6.65 15.57 -34.35
N GLY A 15 -7.08 16.83 -34.13
CA GLY A 15 -8.47 17.14 -33.81
C GLY A 15 -8.89 16.86 -32.36
N ASP A 16 -7.93 16.57 -31.47
CA ASP A 16 -8.15 16.39 -30.03
C ASP A 16 -7.14 17.25 -29.22
N ARG A 17 -7.13 17.08 -27.89
CA ARG A 17 -6.17 17.69 -26.98
C ARG A 17 -4.83 16.97 -26.99
N THR A 18 -3.78 17.66 -26.55
CA THR A 18 -2.50 17.04 -26.21
C THR A 18 -2.67 16.24 -24.93
N HIS A 19 -2.24 14.99 -24.94
CA HIS A 19 -2.23 14.10 -23.79
C HIS A 19 -0.83 14.07 -23.20
N ASP A 20 -0.69 14.63 -22.00
CA ASP A 20 0.55 14.61 -21.24
C ASP A 20 0.54 13.47 -20.22
N PHE A 21 1.60 12.68 -20.19
CA PHE A 21 1.81 11.61 -19.22
C PHE A 21 3.20 11.74 -18.60
N ARG A 22 3.29 11.61 -17.28
CA ARG A 22 4.57 11.53 -16.57
C ARG A 22 4.93 10.09 -16.31
N LEU A 23 6.12 9.71 -16.76
CA LEU A 23 6.67 8.39 -16.48
C LEU A 23 7.34 8.37 -15.09
N PRO A 24 7.23 7.27 -14.35
CA PRO A 24 8.05 7.03 -13.17
C PRO A 24 9.55 7.11 -13.48
N LEU A 25 10.34 7.45 -12.46
CA LEU A 25 11.81 7.42 -12.51
C LEU A 25 12.37 6.00 -12.64
N ASP A 26 11.60 4.98 -12.25
CA ASP A 26 12.02 3.59 -12.30
C ASP A 26 11.07 2.77 -13.19
N ARG A 27 11.61 2.25 -14.30
CA ARG A 27 10.90 1.40 -15.27
C ARG A 27 10.33 0.13 -14.63
N THR A 28 10.99 -0.41 -13.59
CA THR A 28 10.59 -1.68 -12.96
C THR A 28 9.29 -1.55 -12.16
N THR A 29 8.89 -0.33 -11.83
CA THR A 29 7.64 -0.03 -11.12
C THR A 29 6.40 -0.05 -12.03
N ILE A 30 6.59 -0.21 -13.35
CA ILE A 30 5.50 -0.19 -14.32
C ILE A 30 5.13 -1.62 -14.70
N PRO A 31 3.84 -1.99 -14.60
CA PRO A 31 3.40 -3.30 -15.05
C PRO A 31 3.74 -3.55 -16.53
N PRO A 32 4.17 -4.77 -16.91
CA PRO A 32 4.56 -5.08 -18.28
C PRO A 32 3.52 -4.72 -19.34
N LYS A 33 2.22 -4.85 -19.02
CA LYS A 33 1.12 -4.50 -19.93
C LYS A 33 0.99 -2.99 -20.15
N THR A 34 1.20 -2.19 -19.11
CA THR A 34 1.20 -0.73 -19.20
C THR A 34 2.43 -0.23 -19.95
N LEU A 35 3.57 -0.92 -19.77
CA LEU A 35 4.79 -0.62 -20.50
C LEU A 35 4.65 -0.90 -22.00
N ALA A 36 4.05 -2.03 -22.37
CA ALA A 36 3.77 -2.34 -23.78
C ALA A 36 2.81 -1.31 -24.43
N ALA A 37 1.83 -0.80 -23.69
CA ALA A 37 0.95 0.27 -24.17
C ALA A 37 1.68 1.61 -24.36
N LEU A 38 2.60 1.96 -23.46
CA LEU A 38 3.47 3.13 -23.61
C LEU A 38 4.36 3.02 -24.87
N GLU A 39 4.93 1.84 -25.12
CA GLU A 39 5.72 1.58 -26.33
C GLU A 39 4.84 1.72 -27.59
N ALA A 40 3.61 1.20 -27.57
CA ALA A 40 2.65 1.35 -28.67
C ALA A 40 2.29 2.82 -28.95
N VAL A 41 2.10 3.65 -27.92
CA VAL A 41 1.87 5.10 -28.09
C VAL A 41 3.08 5.78 -28.73
N GLN A 42 4.30 5.46 -28.31
CA GLN A 42 5.50 6.04 -28.92
C GLN A 42 5.66 5.64 -30.39
N ASP A 43 5.40 4.38 -30.71
CA ASP A 43 5.48 3.91 -32.09
C ASP A 43 4.39 4.55 -32.96
N ALA A 44 3.19 4.76 -32.43
CA ALA A 44 2.13 5.50 -33.10
C ALA A 44 2.49 6.99 -33.31
N VAL A 45 3.13 7.65 -32.34
CA VAL A 45 3.64 9.03 -32.48
C VAL A 45 4.72 9.11 -33.56
N ARG A 46 5.61 8.12 -33.66
CA ARG A 46 6.59 8.06 -34.76
C ARG A 46 5.93 7.82 -36.10
N ALA A 47 4.91 6.98 -36.15
CA ALA A 47 4.15 6.70 -37.37
C ALA A 47 3.42 7.95 -37.88
N THR A 48 2.79 8.74 -36.99
CA THR A 48 2.16 10.01 -37.37
C THR A 48 3.18 11.04 -37.87
N ALA A 49 4.36 11.13 -37.25
CA ALA A 49 5.43 12.02 -37.71
C ALA A 49 6.00 11.62 -39.10
N GLY A 50 5.97 10.32 -39.43
CA GLY A 50 6.42 9.78 -40.72
C GLY A 50 5.36 9.73 -41.83
N ALA A 51 4.08 9.92 -41.49
CA ALA A 51 2.97 9.75 -42.43
C ALA A 51 2.95 10.86 -43.49
N ARG A 52 2.82 10.46 -44.76
CA ARG A 52 2.75 11.38 -45.92
C ARG A 52 1.42 11.20 -46.65
N GLY A 53 0.70 12.30 -46.83
CA GLY A 53 -0.61 12.34 -47.49
C GLY A 53 -1.78 12.20 -46.51
N ALA A 54 -2.93 12.75 -46.89
CA ALA A 54 -4.08 12.92 -46.01
C ALA A 54 -4.61 11.58 -45.43
N LYS A 55 -4.69 10.54 -46.27
CA LYS A 55 -5.20 9.22 -45.84
C LYS A 55 -4.27 8.54 -44.83
N ALA A 56 -2.95 8.56 -45.08
CA ALA A 56 -1.97 7.98 -44.18
C ALA A 56 -1.87 8.74 -42.84
N GLN A 57 -2.04 10.07 -42.87
CA GLN A 57 -2.11 10.88 -41.65
C GLN A 57 -3.34 10.55 -40.82
N GLN A 58 -4.49 10.34 -41.47
CA GLN A 58 -5.72 9.99 -40.77
C GLN A 58 -5.64 8.59 -40.14
N GLU A 59 -5.18 7.59 -40.88
CA GLU A 59 -4.96 6.22 -40.36
C GLU A 59 -3.97 6.20 -39.18
N ALA A 60 -2.87 6.96 -39.29
CA ALA A 60 -1.90 7.08 -38.21
C ALA A 60 -2.48 7.81 -36.98
N SER A 61 -3.33 8.83 -37.19
CA SER A 61 -3.98 9.55 -36.10
C SER A 61 -5.03 8.70 -35.39
N ASP A 62 -5.78 7.86 -36.11
CA ASP A 62 -6.73 6.93 -35.52
C ASP A 62 -6.00 5.84 -34.71
N ALA A 63 -4.90 5.29 -35.24
CA ALA A 63 -4.05 4.37 -34.50
C ALA A 63 -3.44 5.00 -33.23
N LEU A 64 -3.04 6.28 -33.29
CA LEU A 64 -2.58 7.01 -32.11
C LEU A 64 -3.69 7.20 -31.08
N ARG A 65 -4.92 7.50 -31.52
CA ARG A 65 -6.07 7.64 -30.62
C ARG A 65 -6.36 6.31 -29.90
N ASP A 66 -6.35 5.19 -30.62
CA ASP A 66 -6.57 3.87 -30.05
C ASP A 66 -5.48 3.49 -29.04
N ALA A 67 -4.21 3.76 -29.37
CA ALA A 67 -3.09 3.49 -28.46
C ALA A 67 -3.16 4.33 -27.18
N VAL A 68 -3.54 5.61 -27.29
CA VAL A 68 -3.76 6.48 -26.13
C VAL A 68 -4.93 5.99 -25.28
N GLY A 69 -6.01 5.52 -25.90
CA GLY A 69 -7.16 4.91 -25.20
C GLY A 69 -6.76 3.68 -24.39
N ASP A 70 -6.06 2.72 -25.02
CA ASP A 70 -5.58 1.50 -24.35
C ASP A 70 -4.60 1.83 -23.20
N LEU A 71 -3.75 2.85 -23.36
CA LEU A 71 -2.89 3.32 -22.27
C LEU A 71 -3.71 3.83 -21.07
N TYR A 72 -4.76 4.61 -21.28
CA TYR A 72 -5.62 5.09 -20.18
C TYR A 72 -6.41 3.96 -19.50
N ASP A 73 -6.94 3.01 -20.27
CA ASP A 73 -7.66 1.86 -19.73
C ASP A 73 -6.74 0.97 -18.87
N ARG A 74 -5.50 0.76 -19.32
CA ARG A 74 -4.49 0.01 -18.55
C ARG A 74 -3.99 0.77 -17.34
N ALA A 75 -3.74 2.07 -17.47
CA ALA A 75 -3.32 2.90 -16.34
C ALA A 75 -4.42 2.97 -15.26
N SER A 76 -5.69 3.10 -15.67
CA SER A 76 -6.82 3.17 -14.74
C SER A 76 -7.10 1.83 -14.05
N SER A 77 -7.03 0.71 -14.78
CA SER A 77 -7.17 -0.63 -14.20
C SER A 77 -6.03 -0.97 -13.23
N THR A 78 -4.79 -0.62 -13.58
CA THR A 78 -3.63 -0.75 -12.69
C THR A 78 -3.82 0.07 -11.42
N SER A 79 -4.20 1.35 -11.54
CA SER A 79 -4.44 2.23 -10.38
C SER A 79 -5.55 1.74 -9.44
N ARG A 80 -6.57 1.04 -9.97
CA ARG A 80 -7.61 0.42 -9.15
C ARG A 80 -7.11 -0.86 -8.47
N ALA A 81 -6.42 -1.73 -9.21
CA ALA A 81 -5.87 -2.97 -8.67
C ALA A 81 -4.80 -2.69 -7.60
N ASP A 82 -3.90 -1.73 -7.83
CA ASP A 82 -2.88 -1.35 -6.86
C ASP A 82 -3.49 -0.77 -5.59
N ARG A 83 -4.51 0.08 -5.71
CA ARG A 83 -5.26 0.59 -4.54
C ARG A 83 -5.90 -0.54 -3.75
N GLN A 84 -6.59 -1.46 -4.44
CA GLN A 84 -7.21 -2.61 -3.80
C GLN A 84 -6.16 -3.47 -3.06
N HIS A 85 -5.02 -3.78 -3.70
CA HIS A 85 -3.95 -4.55 -3.05
C HIS A 85 -3.31 -3.81 -1.86
N HIS A 86 -3.18 -2.49 -1.93
CA HIS A 86 -2.71 -1.68 -0.81
C HIS A 86 -3.71 -1.67 0.35
N GLU A 87 -5.00 -1.52 0.07
CA GLU A 87 -6.08 -1.56 1.07
C GLU A 87 -6.14 -2.94 1.75
N GLU A 88 -6.11 -4.02 0.97
CA GLU A 88 -6.08 -5.40 1.47
C GLU A 88 -4.83 -5.69 2.31
N GLY A 89 -3.66 -5.25 1.84
CA GLY A 89 -2.39 -5.41 2.54
C GLY A 89 -2.35 -4.66 3.88
N TYR A 90 -2.89 -3.44 3.91
CA TYR A 90 -3.03 -2.67 5.13
C TYR A 90 -4.00 -3.32 6.12
N ALA A 91 -5.18 -3.75 5.65
CA ALA A 91 -6.17 -4.42 6.50
C ALA A 91 -5.59 -5.68 7.14
N TYR A 92 -4.84 -6.48 6.38
CA TYR A 92 -4.13 -7.64 6.90
C TYR A 92 -3.06 -7.26 7.94
N ALA A 93 -2.23 -6.25 7.66
CA ALA A 93 -1.21 -5.77 8.59
C ALA A 93 -1.82 -5.23 9.90
N ALA A 94 -2.91 -4.47 9.82
CA ALA A 94 -3.65 -3.94 10.96
C ALA A 94 -4.25 -5.08 11.80
N ALA A 95 -4.83 -6.11 11.17
CA ALA A 95 -5.34 -7.28 11.87
C ALA A 95 -4.23 -8.06 12.59
N LYS A 96 -3.06 -8.24 11.94
CA LYS A 96 -1.89 -8.87 12.56
C LYS A 96 -1.38 -8.07 13.76
N PHE A 97 -1.34 -6.74 13.66
CA PHE A 97 -0.95 -5.85 14.75
C PHE A 97 -1.91 -5.97 15.94
N LYS A 98 -3.23 -5.95 15.71
CA LYS A 98 -4.25 -6.17 16.76
C LYS A 98 -4.07 -7.51 17.46
N ARG A 99 -3.80 -8.58 16.71
CA ARG A 99 -3.51 -9.90 17.29
C ARG A 99 -2.26 -9.87 18.16
N ALA A 100 -1.18 -9.27 17.67
CA ALA A 100 0.07 -9.15 18.42
C ALA A 100 -0.12 -8.38 19.73
N LEU A 101 -0.92 -7.30 19.73
CA LEU A 101 -1.27 -6.60 20.97
C LEU A 101 -1.97 -7.52 21.97
N GLY A 102 -2.97 -8.30 21.53
CA GLY A 102 -3.65 -9.27 22.38
C GLY A 102 -2.71 -10.35 22.94
N ASP A 103 -1.79 -10.85 22.13
CA ASP A 103 -0.78 -11.83 22.58
C ASP A 103 0.17 -11.23 23.64
N VAL A 104 0.56 -9.96 23.48
CA VAL A 104 1.40 -9.24 24.47
C VAL A 104 0.62 -8.98 25.76
N GLU A 105 -0.64 -8.56 25.69
CA GLU A 105 -1.50 -8.38 26.86
C GLU A 105 -1.63 -9.68 27.66
N ALA A 106 -1.87 -10.80 26.98
CA ALA A 106 -1.95 -12.11 27.61
C ALA A 106 -0.63 -12.53 28.27
N ALA A 107 0.51 -12.26 27.62
CA ALA A 107 1.83 -12.56 28.18
C ALA A 107 2.13 -11.71 29.42
N VAL A 108 1.81 -10.42 29.41
CA VAL A 108 1.99 -9.53 30.58
C VAL A 108 1.11 -9.97 31.74
N GLN A 109 -0.15 -10.34 31.48
CA GLN A 109 -1.03 -10.88 32.52
C GLN A 109 -0.48 -12.18 33.12
N ALA A 110 -0.02 -13.11 32.29
CA ALA A 110 0.59 -14.36 32.77
C ALA A 110 1.84 -14.11 33.63
N MET A 111 2.67 -13.12 33.25
CA MET A 111 3.83 -12.72 34.07
C MET A 111 3.39 -12.12 35.42
N ALA A 112 2.33 -11.32 35.46
CA ALA A 112 1.80 -10.75 36.69
C ALA A 112 1.25 -11.86 37.62
N ASP A 113 0.49 -12.81 37.05
CA ASP A 113 -0.05 -13.96 37.78
C ASP A 113 1.08 -14.84 38.36
N HIS A 114 2.14 -15.08 37.59
CA HIS A 114 3.32 -15.82 38.06
C HIS A 114 4.12 -15.07 39.12
N ALA A 115 4.31 -13.75 38.99
CA ALA A 115 4.97 -12.94 40.00
C ALA A 115 4.21 -12.97 41.33
N GLN A 116 2.88 -12.87 41.28
CA GLN A 116 2.02 -12.97 42.47
C GLN A 116 2.08 -14.34 43.14
N GLN A 117 2.19 -15.42 42.37
CA GLN A 117 2.40 -16.78 42.90
C GLN A 117 3.80 -16.95 43.53
N ALA A 118 4.83 -16.39 42.91
CA ALA A 118 6.21 -16.46 43.40
C ALA A 118 6.41 -15.68 44.71
N ASP A 119 5.75 -14.52 44.84
CA ASP A 119 5.78 -13.71 46.06
C ASP A 119 4.97 -14.33 47.22
N ASN A 120 4.10 -15.33 46.95
CA ASN A 120 3.30 -16.04 47.95
C ASN A 120 3.36 -17.57 47.78
N PRO A 121 4.50 -18.23 48.07
CA PRO A 121 4.74 -19.65 47.75
C PRO A 121 3.98 -20.65 48.65
N SER A 122 3.26 -20.20 49.68
CA SER A 122 2.59 -21.06 50.66
C SER A 122 1.08 -20.84 50.72
N GLY A 123 0.30 -21.73 50.11
CA GLY A 123 -1.08 -22.01 50.55
C GLY A 123 -2.12 -22.12 49.45
N VAL A 124 -2.67 -23.33 49.29
CA VAL A 124 -4.02 -23.51 48.73
C VAL A 124 -5.00 -22.83 49.69
N GLY A 125 -5.70 -21.80 49.22
CA GLY A 125 -6.67 -21.03 50.02
C GLY A 125 -6.26 -19.57 50.16
N PHE A 126 -6.73 -18.74 49.23
CA PHE A 126 -6.52 -17.30 49.18
C PHE A 126 -6.90 -16.61 50.49
N LYS A 127 -5.98 -15.79 51.02
CA LYS A 127 -6.35 -14.46 51.51
C LYS A 127 -5.47 -13.46 50.77
N PRO A 128 -6.05 -12.55 49.97
CA PRO A 128 -5.28 -11.45 49.41
C PRO A 128 -4.75 -10.63 50.58
N ASP A 129 -3.43 -10.60 50.75
CA ASP A 129 -2.85 -9.61 51.64
C ASP A 129 -3.14 -8.25 50.98
N ALA A 130 -3.96 -7.43 51.61
CA ALA A 130 -4.52 -6.20 51.03
C ALA A 130 -3.46 -5.10 50.79
N ARG A 131 -2.18 -5.46 50.89
CA ARG A 131 -1.02 -4.61 50.73
C ARG A 131 0.10 -5.37 50.01
N ASP A 132 -0.23 -6.04 48.92
CA ASP A 132 0.78 -6.55 48.01
C ASP A 132 1.61 -5.36 47.46
N ARG A 133 2.83 -5.23 47.98
CA ARG A 133 3.77 -4.11 47.70
C ARG A 133 4.82 -4.53 46.67
N SER A 134 4.60 -5.62 45.95
CA SER A 134 5.51 -6.06 44.90
C SER A 134 5.58 -5.01 43.79
N THR A 135 6.69 -4.27 43.76
CA THR A 135 6.93 -3.24 42.74
C THR A 135 6.91 -3.82 41.34
N THR A 136 7.26 -5.10 41.19
CA THR A 136 7.21 -5.86 39.94
C THR A 136 5.77 -6.05 39.46
N THR A 137 4.87 -6.50 40.33
CA THR A 137 3.46 -6.70 39.99
C THR A 137 2.77 -5.39 39.64
N VAL A 138 3.08 -4.30 40.37
CA VAL A 138 2.58 -2.95 40.05
C VAL A 138 3.10 -2.46 38.69
N GLN A 139 4.39 -2.67 38.38
CA GLN A 139 4.96 -2.30 37.08
C GLN A 139 4.35 -3.11 35.92
N LEU A 140 4.06 -4.39 36.13
CA LEU A 140 3.40 -5.24 35.12
C LEU A 140 1.94 -4.81 34.88
N HIS A 141 1.20 -4.41 35.91
CA HIS A 141 -0.15 -3.85 35.76
C HIS A 141 -0.14 -2.51 35.02
N LEU A 142 0.82 -1.63 35.31
CA LEU A 142 0.98 -0.37 34.58
C LEU A 142 1.31 -0.60 33.09
N LEU A 143 2.12 -1.62 32.78
CA LEU A 143 2.38 -2.05 31.41
C LEU A 143 1.12 -2.60 30.73
N ALA A 144 0.34 -3.44 31.40
CA ALA A 144 -0.92 -3.95 30.87
C ALA A 144 -1.93 -2.82 30.59
N ASP A 145 -2.05 -1.84 31.47
CA ASP A 145 -2.92 -0.69 31.26
C ASP A 145 -2.41 0.24 30.16
N ALA A 146 -1.09 0.38 29.98
CA ALA A 146 -0.51 1.14 28.87
C ALA A 146 -0.76 0.45 27.51
N LEU A 147 -0.73 -0.88 27.46
CA LEU A 147 -1.07 -1.65 26.25
C LEU A 147 -2.54 -1.48 25.85
N LYS A 148 -3.47 -1.56 26.83
CA LYS A 148 -4.92 -1.36 26.61
C LYS A 148 -5.26 0.03 26.10
N ASN A 149 -4.47 1.04 26.48
CA ASN A 149 -4.66 2.43 26.10
C ASN A 149 -3.83 2.85 24.88
N MET A 150 -3.18 1.91 24.17
CA MET A 150 -2.51 2.27 22.92
C MET A 150 -3.52 2.77 21.88
N PRO A 151 -3.15 3.79 21.09
CA PRO A 151 -4.01 4.27 20.02
C PRO A 151 -4.30 3.13 19.05
N THR A 152 -5.56 2.98 18.68
CA THR A 152 -5.98 2.08 17.61
C THR A 152 -5.19 2.37 16.34
N ALA A 153 -4.84 1.32 15.60
CA ALA A 153 -4.19 1.48 14.30
C ALA A 153 -4.98 2.51 13.45
N PRO A 154 -4.30 3.48 12.82
CA PRO A 154 -4.98 4.53 12.07
C PRO A 154 -5.89 3.94 11.00
N GLU A 155 -7.01 4.57 10.70
CA GLU A 155 -7.88 4.11 9.60
C GLU A 155 -7.29 4.57 8.26
N LEU A 156 -7.41 3.74 7.22
CA LEU A 156 -7.16 4.19 5.85
C LEU A 156 -8.29 5.14 5.47
N ALA A 157 -7.93 6.39 5.13
CA ALA A 157 -8.84 7.42 4.64
C ALA A 157 -9.12 7.28 3.13
#